data_AF-A0A2P5Y757-F1
#
_entry.id   AF-A0A2P5Y757-F1
#
_cell.length_a   1.000
_cell.length_b   1.000
_cell.length_c   1.000
_cell.angle_alpha   90.00
_cell.angle_beta   90.00
_cell.angle_gamma   90.00
#
_symmetry.space_group_name_H-M   'P 1'
#
loop_
_entity.id
_entity.type
_entity.pdbx_description
1 polymer ?
#
loop_
_entity_poly.entity_id
_entity_poly.type
_entity_poly.pdbx_seq_one_letter_code
_entity_poly.pdbx_strand_id
1 'polypeptide(L)'
;MGAVVELLGRRRGQMIDMQGVGAEGTTLLKYKIPTRGLLGLRNAILTASRGTAILNTIFDSYGPWAGDIVTRDQGSLVAFEDGSSTSYAIASSQERGQMFIGPGIEVYKGQIVGIHQRPGDLSLNVCKKKAATNVRSNKEQTVELN
;
A
#
# COMPACT_ATOMS: atom_id res chain seq x y z
N MET A 1 6.37 -8.53 -17.34
CA MET A 1 7.14 -7.59 -18.19
C MET A 1 6.50 -6.21 -18.24
N GLY A 2 5.36 -6.02 -18.92
CA GLY A 2 4.71 -4.70 -19.06
C GLY A 2 4.49 -3.94 -17.75
N ALA A 3 3.92 -4.60 -16.73
CA ALA A 3 3.70 -3.97 -15.41
C ALA A 3 4.98 -3.47 -14.72
N VAL A 4 6.12 -4.18 -14.90
CA VAL A 4 7.41 -3.79 -14.30
C VAL A 4 8.01 -2.57 -15.03
N VAL A 5 7.90 -2.54 -16.37
CA VAL A 5 8.34 -1.41 -17.19
C VAL A 5 7.54 -0.15 -16.83
N GLU A 6 6.22 -0.28 -16.67
CA GLU A 6 5.35 0.82 -16.27
C GLU A 6 5.70 1.37 -14.88
N LEU A 7 5.90 0.47 -13.90
CA LEU A 7 6.31 0.85 -12.54
C LEU A 7 7.63 1.63 -12.53
N LEU A 8 8.61 1.18 -13.32
CA LEU A 8 9.90 1.86 -13.46
C LEU A 8 9.77 3.21 -14.17
N GLY A 9 8.94 3.29 -15.22
CA GLY A 9 8.68 4.54 -15.95
C GLY A 9 8.05 5.63 -15.08
N ARG A 10 7.04 5.28 -14.26
CA ARG A 10 6.40 6.20 -13.30
C ARG A 10 7.39 6.79 -12.29
N ARG A 11 8.49 6.07 -12.00
CA ARG A 11 9.54 6.46 -11.05
C ARG A 11 10.76 7.10 -11.73
N ARG A 12 10.58 7.59 -12.96
CA ARG A 12 11.62 8.24 -13.77
C ARG A 12 12.80 7.32 -14.10
N GLY A 13 12.55 6.01 -14.18
CA GLY A 13 13.52 5.04 -14.68
C GLY A 13 13.68 5.18 -16.19
N GLN A 14 14.92 5.31 -16.66
CA GLN A 14 15.28 5.27 -18.07
C GLN A 14 15.82 3.87 -18.40
N MET A 15 15.24 3.21 -19.39
CA MET A 15 15.72 1.92 -19.87
C MET A 15 17.03 2.14 -20.63
N ILE A 16 18.09 1.46 -20.22
CA ILE A 16 19.42 1.51 -20.86
C ILE A 16 19.55 0.36 -21.85
N ASP A 17 19.11 -0.83 -21.43
CA ASP A 17 19.29 -2.07 -22.18
C ASP A 17 18.14 -3.02 -21.86
N MET A 18 17.73 -3.77 -22.87
CA MET A 18 16.69 -4.80 -22.77
C MET A 18 17.16 -5.99 -23.59
N GLN A 19 17.50 -7.06 -22.90
CA GLN A 19 17.85 -8.32 -23.55
C GLN A 19 16.59 -9.16 -23.70
N GLY A 20 16.39 -9.69 -24.91
CA GLY A 20 15.20 -10.48 -25.24
C GLY A 20 15.01 -11.71 -24.34
N VAL A 21 13.87 -12.38 -24.52
CA VAL A 21 13.53 -13.58 -23.76
C VAL A 21 14.61 -14.65 -24.00
N GLY A 22 15.36 -14.99 -22.95
CA GLY A 22 16.33 -16.09 -22.99
C GLY A 22 15.62 -17.44 -23.09
N ALA A 23 16.38 -18.52 -23.23
CA ALA A 23 15.84 -19.88 -23.33
C ALA A 23 14.93 -20.27 -22.13
N GLU A 24 15.14 -19.62 -20.98
CA GLU A 24 14.38 -19.85 -19.74
C GLU A 24 13.12 -18.97 -19.59
N GLY A 25 12.74 -18.20 -20.61
CA GLY A 25 11.54 -17.35 -20.55
C GLY A 25 11.71 -16.05 -19.74
N THR A 26 12.92 -15.77 -19.25
CA THR A 26 13.26 -14.56 -18.49
C THR A 26 13.80 -13.46 -19.41
N THR A 27 13.58 -12.20 -19.02
CA THR A 27 14.11 -11.03 -19.73
C THR A 27 14.93 -10.20 -18.76
N LEU A 28 16.14 -9.85 -19.18
CA LEU A 28 17.01 -8.98 -18.45
C LEU A 28 16.80 -7.53 -18.87
N LEU A 29 16.54 -6.67 -17.88
CA LEU A 29 16.27 -5.26 -18.06
C LEU A 29 17.30 -4.44 -17.27
N LYS A 30 17.98 -3.51 -17.92
CA LYS A 30 18.87 -2.55 -17.25
C LYS A 30 18.25 -1.16 -17.29
N TYR A 31 18.16 -0.53 -16.12
CA TYR A 31 17.57 0.79 -15.95
C TYR A 31 18.52 1.71 -15.19
N LYS A 32 18.53 2.99 -15.57
CA LYS A 32 19.02 4.09 -14.76
C LYS A 32 17.85 4.73 -14.04
N ILE A 33 17.85 4.73 -12.71
CA ILE A 33 16.76 5.27 -11.90
C ILE A 33 17.33 6.12 -10.76
N PRO A 34 16.72 7.27 -10.43
CA PRO A 34 17.14 8.04 -9.26
C PRO A 34 16.88 7.23 -7.98
N THR A 35 17.77 7.33 -6.99
CA THR A 35 17.64 6.60 -5.71
C THR A 35 16.29 6.88 -5.01
N ARG A 36 15.75 8.11 -5.12
CA ARG A 36 14.41 8.46 -4.61
C ARG A 36 13.29 7.64 -5.22
N GLY A 37 13.42 7.27 -6.51
CA GLY A 37 12.47 6.43 -7.22
C GLY A 37 12.59 4.95 -6.87
N LEU A 38 13.72 4.52 -6.29
CA LEU A 38 13.94 3.13 -5.90
C LEU A 38 13.25 2.75 -4.58
N LEU A 39 12.95 3.74 -3.73
CA LEU A 39 12.35 3.54 -2.42
C LEU A 39 10.96 2.88 -2.54
N GLY A 40 10.80 1.68 -1.96
CA GLY A 40 9.56 0.90 -2.02
C GLY A 40 9.31 0.15 -3.34
N LEU A 41 10.17 0.32 -4.35
CA LEU A 41 10.01 -0.31 -5.67
C LEU A 41 10.16 -1.84 -5.60
N ARG A 42 11.08 -2.35 -4.77
CA ARG A 42 11.34 -3.78 -4.63
C ARG A 42 10.07 -4.59 -4.33
N ASN A 43 9.29 -4.13 -3.35
CA ASN A 43 8.04 -4.80 -2.96
C ASN A 43 7.02 -4.75 -4.11
N ALA A 44 6.87 -3.59 -4.75
CA ALA A 44 5.95 -3.43 -5.89
C ALA A 44 6.31 -4.36 -7.06
N ILE A 45 7.61 -4.52 -7.37
CA ILE A 45 8.08 -5.42 -8.42
C ILE A 45 7.83 -6.88 -8.05
N LEU A 46 8.13 -7.28 -6.81
CA LEU A 46 7.86 -8.65 -6.34
C LEU A 46 6.37 -8.98 -6.38
N THR A 47 5.50 -8.04 -5.98
CA THR A 47 4.05 -8.20 -6.11
C THR A 47 3.62 -8.31 -7.57
N ALA A 48 4.10 -7.43 -8.44
CA ALA A 48 3.76 -7.44 -9.87
C ALA A 48 4.27 -8.69 -10.60
N SER A 49 5.40 -9.26 -10.16
CA SER A 49 5.98 -10.47 -10.72
C SER A 49 5.52 -11.76 -10.02
N ARG A 50 4.66 -11.68 -9.00
CA ARG A 50 4.30 -12.83 -8.16
C ARG A 50 5.52 -13.56 -7.58
N GLY A 51 6.55 -12.81 -7.19
CA GLY A 51 7.77 -13.32 -6.55
C GLY A 51 8.87 -13.84 -7.48
N THR A 52 8.66 -13.87 -8.79
CA THR A 52 9.67 -14.42 -9.73
C THR A 52 10.76 -13.43 -10.16
N ALA A 53 10.58 -12.13 -9.93
CA ALA A 53 11.54 -11.12 -10.35
C ALA A 53 12.77 -11.09 -9.44
N ILE A 54 13.95 -11.06 -10.07
CA ILE A 54 15.23 -10.81 -9.41
C ILE A 54 15.62 -9.36 -9.67
N LEU A 55 15.97 -8.64 -8.60
CA LEU A 55 16.33 -7.23 -8.67
C LEU A 55 17.69 -7.00 -8.03
N ASN A 56 18.60 -6.39 -8.80
CA ASN A 56 19.91 -5.95 -8.33
C ASN A 56 20.06 -4.46 -8.61
N THR A 57 20.68 -3.74 -7.68
CA THR A 57 20.84 -2.29 -7.73
C THR A 57 22.25 -1.93 -7.35
N ILE A 58 22.91 -1.14 -8.18
CA ILE A 58 24.23 -0.58 -7.90
C ILE A 58 24.16 0.93 -8.07
N PHE A 59 24.90 1.66 -7.25
CA PHE A 59 25.08 3.09 -7.44
C PHE A 59 25.89 3.34 -8.72
N ASP A 60 25.37 4.22 -9.58
CA ASP A 60 26.02 4.59 -10.84
C ASP A 60 26.72 5.96 -10.70
N SER A 61 25.95 7.03 -10.48
CA SER A 61 26.46 8.40 -10.47
C SER A 61 25.48 9.38 -9.81
N TYR A 62 25.99 10.56 -9.45
CA TYR A 62 25.15 11.74 -9.17
C TYR A 62 24.73 12.41 -10.47
N GLY A 63 23.54 13.01 -10.49
CA GLY A 63 23.00 13.67 -11.67
C GLY A 63 22.02 14.79 -11.32
N PRO A 64 21.52 15.51 -12.33
CA PRO A 64 20.55 16.58 -12.13
C PRO A 64 19.24 16.03 -11.52
N TRP A 65 18.49 16.93 -10.89
CA TRP A 65 17.24 16.56 -10.24
C TRP A 65 16.22 16.04 -11.27
N ALA A 66 15.82 14.77 -11.12
CA ALA A 66 14.92 14.06 -12.03
C ALA A 66 13.43 14.48 -11.90
N GLY A 67 13.13 15.56 -11.17
CA GLY A 67 11.77 16.02 -10.91
C GLY A 67 11.06 15.32 -9.74
N ASP A 68 9.76 15.55 -9.67
CA ASP A 68 8.87 14.98 -8.66
C ASP A 68 8.51 13.53 -8.97
N ILE A 69 8.47 12.72 -7.90
CA ILE A 69 8.15 11.29 -7.94
C ILE A 69 6.99 11.08 -6.99
N VAL A 70 5.80 10.82 -7.55
CA VAL A 70 4.60 10.54 -6.76
C VAL A 70 4.81 9.22 -6.01
N THR A 71 4.80 9.29 -4.69
CA THR A 71 5.18 8.17 -3.82
C THR A 71 3.96 7.44 -3.25
N ARG A 72 2.84 8.14 -3.07
CA ARG A 72 1.60 7.60 -2.50
C ARG A 72 0.38 8.30 -3.08
N ASP A 73 -0.53 7.54 -3.68
CA ASP A 73 -1.83 8.04 -4.18
C ASP A 73 -2.94 7.97 -3.12
N GLN A 74 -2.73 7.13 -2.09
CA GLN A 74 -3.70 6.81 -1.05
C GLN A 74 -3.48 7.65 0.20
N GLY A 75 -4.53 7.87 1.00
CA GLY A 75 -4.47 8.54 2.30
C GLY A 75 -4.21 7.57 3.46
N SER A 76 -4.10 8.10 4.67
CA SER A 76 -4.05 7.31 5.91
C SER A 76 -5.40 7.31 6.61
N LEU A 77 -5.81 6.18 7.16
CA LEU A 77 -6.89 6.12 8.15
C LEU A 77 -6.27 6.32 9.53
N VAL A 78 -6.74 7.32 10.28
CA VAL A 78 -6.13 7.76 11.54
C VAL A 78 -7.12 7.59 12.68
N ALA A 79 -6.67 7.01 13.80
CA ALA A 79 -7.47 6.86 15.00
C ALA A 79 -7.79 8.23 15.61
N PHE A 80 -9.09 8.49 15.84
CA PHE A 80 -9.56 9.74 16.42
C PHE A 80 -9.36 9.82 17.95
N GLU A 81 -9.41 8.69 18.65
CA GLU A 81 -9.33 8.59 20.11
C GLU A 81 -8.50 7.39 20.55
N ASP A 82 -8.10 7.40 21.83
CA ASP A 82 -7.43 6.29 22.50
C ASP A 82 -8.46 5.24 22.94
N GLY A 83 -8.13 3.95 22.81
CA GLY A 83 -8.91 2.85 23.37
C GLY A 83 -8.86 1.56 22.55
N SER A 84 -9.69 0.59 22.93
CA SER A 84 -9.73 -0.72 22.28
C SER A 84 -10.55 -0.71 21.00
N SER A 85 -10.01 -1.26 19.91
CA SER A 85 -10.71 -1.38 18.63
C SER A 85 -11.90 -2.35 18.73
N THR A 86 -13.04 -2.01 18.14
CA THR A 86 -14.22 -2.89 18.14
C THR A 86 -14.48 -3.47 16.75
N SER A 87 -14.98 -4.71 16.69
CA SER A 87 -15.34 -5.35 15.41
C SER A 87 -16.39 -4.54 14.63
N TYR A 88 -17.30 -3.87 15.36
CA TYR A 88 -18.32 -3.00 14.78
C TYR A 88 -17.70 -1.78 14.08
N ALA A 89 -16.78 -1.09 14.74
CA ALA A 89 -16.12 0.06 14.17
C ALA A 89 -15.21 -0.33 13.01
N ILE A 90 -14.48 -1.44 13.11
CA ILE A 90 -13.62 -1.96 12.04
C ILE A 90 -14.45 -2.30 10.80
N ALA A 91 -15.58 -3.00 10.95
CA ALA A 91 -16.45 -3.35 9.82
C ALA A 91 -16.91 -2.11 9.04
N SER A 92 -17.33 -1.05 9.74
CA SER A 92 -17.68 0.22 9.07
C SER A 92 -16.47 0.95 8.48
N SER A 93 -15.28 0.79 9.09
CA SER A 93 -14.04 1.44 8.63
C SER A 93 -13.46 0.77 7.39
N GLN A 94 -13.68 -0.53 7.20
CA GLN A 94 -13.25 -1.28 6.02
C GLN A 94 -13.90 -0.75 4.72
N GLU A 95 -15.10 -0.17 4.79
CA GLU A 95 -15.71 0.52 3.63
C GLU A 95 -14.93 1.76 3.19
N ARG A 96 -14.08 2.31 4.08
CA ARG A 96 -13.25 3.49 3.81
C ARG A 96 -11.86 3.12 3.31
N GLY A 97 -11.42 1.88 3.47
CA GLY A 97 -10.13 1.41 2.97
C GLY A 97 -9.62 0.14 3.67
N GLN A 98 -8.34 -0.15 3.51
CA GLN A 98 -7.74 -1.37 4.05
C GLN A 98 -7.24 -1.15 5.48
N MET A 99 -7.70 -1.96 6.42
CA MET A 99 -7.29 -1.87 7.83
C MET A 99 -5.98 -2.62 8.09
N PHE A 100 -5.16 -2.10 8.99
CA PHE A 100 -3.95 -2.77 9.50
C PHE A 100 -4.20 -3.52 10.81
N ILE A 101 -5.25 -3.13 11.53
CA ILE A 101 -5.59 -3.66 12.85
C ILE A 101 -6.85 -4.53 12.79
N GLY A 102 -6.86 -5.58 13.61
CA GLY A 102 -8.05 -6.36 13.95
C GLY A 102 -8.79 -5.83 15.18
N PRO A 103 -9.90 -6.47 15.57
CA PRO A 103 -10.67 -6.12 16.76
C PRO A 103 -9.94 -6.48 18.06
N GLY A 104 -10.16 -5.71 19.13
CA GLY A 104 -9.56 -5.89 20.44
C GLY A 104 -8.13 -5.37 20.58
N ILE A 105 -7.65 -4.58 19.61
CA ILE A 105 -6.32 -3.97 19.63
C ILE A 105 -6.44 -2.59 20.27
N GLU A 106 -5.63 -2.34 21.30
CA GLU A 106 -5.48 -1.01 21.88
C GLU A 106 -4.84 -0.06 20.87
N VAL A 107 -5.53 1.04 20.60
CA VAL A 107 -5.04 2.12 19.73
C VAL A 107 -4.89 3.42 20.51
N TYR A 108 -4.04 4.30 20.00
CA TYR A 108 -3.92 5.67 20.49
C TYR A 108 -4.32 6.70 19.43
N LYS A 109 -4.72 7.89 19.87
CA LYS A 109 -5.10 9.02 19.04
C LYS A 109 -3.95 9.41 18.12
N GLY A 110 -4.25 9.52 16.83
CA GLY A 110 -3.25 9.81 15.80
C GLY A 110 -2.55 8.57 15.24
N GLN A 111 -2.80 7.37 15.77
CA GLN A 111 -2.26 6.14 15.21
C GLN A 111 -2.83 5.87 13.82
N ILE A 112 -1.97 5.48 12.87
CA ILE A 112 -2.40 5.04 11.54
C ILE A 112 -2.94 3.62 11.66
N VAL A 113 -4.24 3.46 11.45
CA VAL A 113 -4.97 2.20 11.62
C VAL A 113 -5.28 1.51 10.28
N GLY A 114 -4.98 2.17 9.16
CA GLY A 114 -5.19 1.62 7.83
C GLY A 114 -4.84 2.59 6.71
N ILE A 115 -5.13 2.16 5.48
CA ILE A 115 -4.93 2.90 4.24
C ILE A 115 -6.27 3.37 3.71
N HIS A 116 -6.40 4.66 3.42
CA HIS A 116 -7.60 5.23 2.85
C HIS A 116 -7.63 5.03 1.33
N GLN A 117 -8.77 4.61 0.79
CA GLN A 117 -8.97 4.41 -0.65
C GLN A 117 -8.85 5.70 -1.49
N ARG A 118 -8.89 6.89 -0.87
CA ARG A 118 -8.78 8.20 -1.53
C ARG A 118 -7.58 8.98 -0.99
N PRO A 119 -7.06 9.96 -1.74
CA PRO A 119 -6.05 10.87 -1.23
C PRO A 119 -6.62 11.72 -0.08
N GLY A 120 -5.75 12.08 0.86
CA GLY A 120 -6.09 12.82 2.07
C GLY A 120 -6.31 11.90 3.27
N ASP A 121 -5.85 12.33 4.44
CA ASP A 121 -5.97 11.51 5.65
C ASP A 121 -7.37 11.66 6.26
N LEU A 122 -7.95 10.53 6.68
CA LEU A 122 -9.28 10.48 7.28
C LEU A 122 -9.17 10.03 8.74
N SER A 123 -9.56 10.93 9.65
CA SER A 123 -9.71 10.59 11.06
C SER A 123 -11.03 9.86 11.29
N LEU A 124 -10.97 8.70 11.95
CA LEU A 124 -12.13 7.87 12.23
C LEU A 124 -12.06 7.25 13.61
N ASN A 125 -13.23 6.97 14.19
CA ASN A 125 -13.32 6.37 15.51
C ASN A 125 -13.39 4.84 15.39
N VAL A 126 -12.28 4.17 15.69
CA VAL A 126 -12.17 2.70 15.73
C VAL A 126 -12.59 2.07 17.07
N CYS A 127 -12.82 2.88 18.11
CA CYS A 127 -13.21 2.44 19.45
C CYS A 127 -14.73 2.50 19.67
N LYS A 128 -15.48 3.01 18.69
CA LYS A 128 -16.93 3.18 18.77
C LYS A 128 -17.62 1.85 19.05
N LYS A 129 -18.38 1.81 20.15
CA LYS A 129 -19.25 0.66 20.49
C LYS A 129 -20.57 0.76 19.73
N LYS A 130 -21.19 -0.39 19.44
CA LYS A 130 -22.52 -0.45 18.83
C LYS A 130 -23.52 0.33 19.69
N ALA A 131 -24.22 1.30 19.11
CA ALA A 131 -25.26 2.03 19.82
C ALA A 131 -26.41 1.05 20.15
N ALA A 132 -26.88 1.06 21.40
CA ALA A 132 -27.97 0.22 21.89
C ALA A 132 -29.36 0.69 21.40
N THR A 133 -29.46 1.12 20.14
CA THR A 133 -30.71 1.59 19.55
C THR A 133 -31.31 0.47 18.72
N ASN A 134 -32.21 -0.32 19.33
CA ASN A 134 -33.27 -1.16 18.74
C ASN A 134 -33.21 -1.55 17.24
N VAL A 135 -32.07 -1.97 16.70
CA VAL A 135 -32.03 -2.70 15.42
C VAL A 135 -32.19 -4.19 15.74
N ARG A 136 -33.45 -4.55 16.00
CA ARG A 136 -33.93 -5.92 16.08
C ARG A 136 -34.10 -6.42 14.65
N SER A 137 -33.07 -7.01 14.06
CA SER A 137 -33.21 -7.82 12.84
C SER A 137 -32.00 -8.74 12.67
N ASN A 138 -32.31 -10.04 12.67
CA ASN A 138 -31.44 -11.17 12.38
C ASN A 138 -30.43 -10.89 11.26
N LYS A 139 -29.15 -10.93 11.61
CA LYS A 139 -28.09 -11.64 10.89
C LYS A 139 -26.86 -11.58 11.78
N GLU A 140 -26.35 -12.74 12.20
CA GLU A 140 -24.97 -12.83 12.67
C GLU A 140 -24.09 -12.36 11.52
N GLN A 141 -23.67 -11.10 11.58
CA GLN A 141 -22.68 -10.56 10.65
C GLN A 141 -21.34 -11.04 11.17
N THR A 142 -20.94 -12.24 10.76
CA THR A 142 -19.57 -12.71 10.92
C THR A 142 -18.67 -11.68 10.25
N VAL A 143 -17.91 -10.95 11.04
CA VAL A 143 -16.95 -9.96 10.53
C VAL A 143 -15.77 -10.75 9.99
N GLU A 144 -15.81 -11.08 8.71
CA GLU A 144 -14.67 -11.68 8.01
C GLU A 144 -13.62 -10.59 7.76
N LEU A 145 -12.46 -10.77 8.38
CA LEU A 145 -11.30 -9.90 8.20
C LEU A 145 -10.45 -10.53 7.09
N ASN A 146 -10.33 -9.83 5.95
CA ASN A 146 -9.44 -10.22 4.85
C ASN A 146 -7.97 -10.00 5.18
#